data_AF-Q68XI6-F1
#
_entry.id   AF-Q68XI6-F1
#
_cell.length_a   1.000
_cell.length_b   1.000
_cell.length_c   1.000
_cell.angle_alpha   90.00
_cell.angle_beta   90.00
_cell.angle_gamma   90.00
#
_symmetry.space_group_name_H-M   'P 1'
#
loop_
_entity.id
_entity.type
_entity.pdbx_description
1 polymer ?
#
loop_
_entity_poly.entity_id
_entity_poly.type
_entity_poly.pdbx_seq_one_letter_code
_entity_poly.pdbx_strand_id
1 'polypeptide(L)'
;MNSNYTALENEFATSPHFNNILSCDVAVNFPINSSSRTNEIITLTSFIHAMIESSIFKELISKAKEKSNNLNKWQDIRKIKKKITDTNCINKQLKKKLVAATTTTEHTWSKAIKNNDYNLFKTHLQKVSDYTEEVTKVREAVLNCGLYDSLINLSKKSSKIKQVFSVLKTALPELIKHTSKKELVQNSELASEMRKLIMQHIMQIMQFDLIKARLDEAIHPFCVWTAHYARLTTRYKYSFISGLMYIINETEYALYEQNLLEIYKGQQVWLAKGIAFHESKSLFMAISRSKKFTEFLAKLLQDEFALKKEEYSAENLYSKTTRVKPDFIRVKAAELTYLMHIILRFEIKEILINGDLHLDELPKFWDSKMYESLVNIPVNFNNGCLQDIN
;
A
#
# COMPACT_ATOMS: atom_id res chain seq x y z
N MET A 1 -31.89 18.50 -4.10
CA MET A 1 -30.85 17.53 -4.50
C MET A 1 -31.42 16.66 -5.61
N ASN A 2 -30.66 16.37 -6.67
CA ASN A 2 -31.13 15.53 -7.77
C ASN A 2 -31.31 14.07 -7.28
N SER A 3 -32.55 13.67 -7.02
CA SER A 3 -32.91 12.38 -6.39
C SER A 3 -32.30 11.18 -7.11
N ASN A 4 -32.18 11.24 -8.44
CA ASN A 4 -31.68 10.12 -9.26
C ASN A 4 -30.17 9.93 -9.12
N TYR A 5 -29.39 11.02 -9.08
CA TYR A 5 -27.95 10.93 -8.91
C TYR A 5 -27.58 10.53 -7.48
N THR A 6 -28.31 11.04 -6.48
CA THR A 6 -28.15 10.58 -5.09
C THR A 6 -28.49 9.09 -4.92
N ALA A 7 -29.53 8.59 -5.59
CA ALA A 7 -29.84 7.16 -5.59
C ALA A 7 -28.72 6.33 -6.24
N LEU A 8 -28.15 6.79 -7.36
CA LEU A 8 -26.99 6.16 -7.99
C LEU A 8 -25.77 6.11 -7.06
N GLU A 9 -25.51 7.20 -6.33
CA GLU A 9 -24.40 7.28 -5.38
C GLU A 9 -24.58 6.34 -4.19
N ASN A 10 -25.77 6.28 -3.63
CA ASN A 10 -26.08 5.35 -2.54
C ASN A 10 -25.89 3.89 -2.98
N GLU A 11 -26.42 3.54 -4.15
CA GLU A 11 -26.26 2.19 -4.71
C GLU A 11 -24.78 1.87 -4.93
N PHE A 12 -24.00 2.82 -5.46
CA PHE A 12 -22.58 2.63 -5.69
C PHE A 12 -21.75 2.55 -4.40
N ALA A 13 -22.13 3.28 -3.36
CA ALA A 13 -21.44 3.33 -2.07
C ALA A 13 -21.55 2.02 -1.28
N THR A 14 -22.57 1.19 -1.54
CA THR A 14 -22.70 -0.13 -0.90
C THR A 14 -21.52 -1.06 -1.20
N SER A 15 -20.99 -1.03 -2.43
CA SER A 15 -19.91 -1.92 -2.88
C SER A 15 -18.58 -1.72 -2.11
N PRO A 16 -18.05 -0.48 -1.95
CA PRO A 16 -16.87 -0.23 -1.13
C PRO A 16 -16.99 -0.66 0.34
N HIS A 17 -18.18 -0.52 0.94
CA HIS A 17 -18.39 -0.91 2.34
C HIS A 17 -18.17 -2.41 2.58
N PHE A 18 -18.62 -3.25 1.64
CA PHE A 18 -18.43 -4.70 1.71
C PHE A 18 -16.95 -5.13 1.58
N ASN A 19 -16.17 -4.46 0.73
CA ASN A 19 -14.75 -4.77 0.56
C ASN A 19 -13.91 -4.46 1.80
N ASN A 20 -14.22 -3.35 2.49
CA ASN A 20 -13.46 -2.92 3.66
C ASN A 20 -13.59 -3.90 4.83
N ILE A 21 -14.79 -4.46 5.06
CA ILE A 21 -15.03 -5.45 6.11
C ILE A 21 -14.18 -6.72 5.90
N LEU A 22 -14.06 -7.20 4.66
CA LEU A 22 -13.27 -8.39 4.34
C LEU A 22 -11.77 -8.17 4.61
N SER A 23 -11.23 -7.02 4.18
CA SER A 23 -9.80 -6.72 4.30
C SER A 23 -9.32 -6.61 5.76
N CYS A 24 -10.16 -6.05 6.64
CA CYS A 24 -9.85 -5.88 8.06
C CYS A 24 -9.69 -7.20 8.83
N ASP A 25 -10.47 -8.23 8.47
CA ASP A 25 -10.58 -9.46 9.25
C ASP A 25 -9.58 -10.53 8.79
N VAL A 26 -9.29 -10.57 7.48
CA VAL A 26 -8.26 -11.43 6.88
C VAL A 26 -6.88 -11.17 7.48
N ALA A 27 -6.59 -9.91 7.82
CA ALA A 27 -5.24 -9.50 8.19
C ALA A 27 -4.89 -9.64 9.69
N VAL A 28 -5.87 -9.87 10.60
CA VAL A 28 -5.59 -10.00 12.06
C VAL A 28 -6.03 -11.32 12.68
N ASN A 29 -7.23 -11.81 12.34
CA ASN A 29 -7.87 -12.86 13.13
C ASN A 29 -7.80 -14.25 12.48
N PHE A 30 -7.02 -14.40 11.40
CA PHE A 30 -7.23 -15.50 10.46
C PHE A 30 -6.29 -16.71 10.67
N PRO A 31 -6.83 -17.94 10.81
CA PRO A 31 -6.04 -19.16 10.75
C PRO A 31 -5.58 -19.45 9.31
N ILE A 32 -4.33 -19.86 9.14
CA ILE A 32 -3.59 -19.99 7.86
C ILE A 32 -4.25 -20.91 6.79
N ASN A 33 -5.34 -21.62 7.09
CA ASN A 33 -5.84 -22.77 6.30
C ASN A 33 -7.36 -22.82 6.01
N SER A 34 -8.10 -21.71 5.90
CA SER A 34 -9.54 -21.80 5.55
C SER A 34 -9.83 -21.50 4.07
N SER A 35 -10.07 -22.56 3.30
CA SER A 35 -10.60 -22.48 1.92
C SER A 35 -11.99 -21.84 1.86
N SER A 36 -12.72 -21.82 2.98
CA SER A 36 -14.05 -21.19 3.11
C SER A 36 -14.00 -19.69 2.81
N ARG A 37 -12.97 -18.97 3.27
CA ARG A 37 -12.90 -17.50 3.08
C ARG A 37 -12.61 -17.09 1.65
N THR A 38 -11.83 -17.88 0.92
CA THR A 38 -11.64 -17.66 -0.53
C THR A 38 -12.99 -17.71 -1.24
N ASN A 39 -13.86 -18.65 -0.87
CA ASN A 39 -15.22 -18.74 -1.40
C ASN A 39 -16.10 -17.56 -0.97
N GLU A 40 -15.97 -17.06 0.27
CA GLU A 40 -16.69 -15.87 0.75
C GLU A 40 -16.27 -14.60 -0.01
N ILE A 41 -14.97 -14.38 -0.24
CA ILE A 41 -14.44 -13.28 -1.05
C ILE A 41 -14.96 -13.37 -2.49
N ILE A 42 -14.91 -14.57 -3.08
CA ILE A 42 -15.44 -14.82 -4.43
C ILE A 42 -16.95 -14.53 -4.48
N THR A 43 -17.70 -14.95 -3.46
CA THR A 43 -19.15 -14.74 -3.38
C THR A 43 -19.49 -13.25 -3.28
N LEU A 44 -18.81 -12.52 -2.38
CA LEU A 44 -19.06 -11.08 -2.20
C LEU A 44 -18.65 -10.27 -3.44
N THR A 45 -17.51 -10.61 -4.04
CA THR A 45 -17.06 -10.01 -5.31
C THR A 45 -18.08 -10.26 -6.42
N SER A 46 -18.65 -11.47 -6.49
CA SER A 46 -19.69 -11.81 -7.46
C SER A 46 -20.98 -11.02 -7.22
N PHE A 47 -21.37 -10.80 -5.96
CA PHE A 47 -22.52 -9.97 -5.60
C PHE A 47 -22.32 -8.51 -5.99
N ILE A 48 -21.15 -7.93 -5.69
CA ILE A 48 -20.77 -6.58 -6.12
C ILE A 48 -20.87 -6.43 -7.64
N HIS A 49 -20.36 -7.41 -8.40
CA HIS A 49 -20.48 -7.39 -9.87
C HIS A 49 -21.94 -7.47 -10.34
N ALA A 50 -22.75 -8.34 -9.73
CA ALA A 50 -24.16 -8.46 -10.06
C ALA A 50 -24.93 -7.15 -9.82
N MET A 51 -24.63 -6.43 -8.73
CA MET A 51 -25.22 -5.11 -8.45
C MET A 51 -24.86 -4.10 -9.54
N ILE A 52 -23.58 -4.01 -9.93
CA ILE A 52 -23.10 -3.08 -10.97
C ILE A 52 -23.67 -3.42 -12.36
N GLU A 53 -23.95 -4.69 -12.64
CA GLU A 53 -24.52 -5.14 -13.92
C GLU A 53 -26.07 -5.09 -13.96
N SER A 54 -26.71 -4.84 -12.83
CA SER A 54 -28.17 -4.87 -12.69
C SER A 54 -28.89 -3.86 -13.59
N SER A 55 -30.13 -4.18 -13.96
CA SER A 55 -31.02 -3.27 -14.71
C SER A 55 -31.27 -1.97 -13.94
N ILE A 56 -31.47 -2.07 -12.62
CA ILE A 56 -31.68 -0.93 -11.72
C ILE A 56 -30.48 0.03 -11.81
N PHE A 57 -29.26 -0.48 -11.67
CA PHE A 57 -28.06 0.35 -11.71
C PHE A 57 -27.86 0.99 -13.09
N LYS A 58 -28.13 0.27 -14.19
CA LYS A 58 -28.10 0.83 -15.56
C LYS A 58 -29.14 1.93 -15.76
N GLU A 59 -30.35 1.75 -15.25
CA GLU A 59 -31.43 2.73 -15.32
C GLU A 59 -31.07 4.00 -14.53
N LEU A 60 -30.51 3.85 -13.32
CA LEU A 60 -30.03 4.96 -12.50
C LEU A 60 -28.95 5.77 -13.23
N ILE A 61 -28.02 5.11 -13.93
CA ILE A 61 -27.03 5.80 -14.78
C ILE A 61 -27.70 6.57 -15.91
N SER A 62 -28.70 6.00 -16.58
CA SER A 62 -29.42 6.69 -17.67
C SER A 62 -30.12 7.96 -17.16
N LYS A 63 -30.91 7.82 -16.09
CA LYS A 63 -31.63 8.92 -15.45
C LYS A 63 -30.68 9.99 -14.91
N ALA A 64 -29.52 9.60 -14.39
CA ALA A 64 -28.49 10.54 -13.94
C ALA A 64 -27.90 11.34 -15.11
N LYS A 65 -27.69 10.72 -16.28
CA LYS A 65 -27.20 11.42 -17.49
C LYS A 65 -28.20 12.44 -18.00
N GLU A 66 -29.48 12.11 -18.07
CA GLU A 66 -30.53 13.01 -18.59
C GLU A 66 -30.61 14.32 -17.81
N LYS A 67 -30.24 14.30 -16.52
CA LYS A 67 -30.21 15.48 -15.65
C LYS A 67 -28.79 15.97 -15.34
N SER A 68 -27.80 15.69 -16.21
CA SER A 68 -26.40 16.05 -15.98
C SER A 68 -26.15 17.55 -15.80
N ASN A 69 -27.00 18.39 -16.39
CA ASN A 69 -26.88 19.86 -16.30
C ASN A 69 -27.18 20.40 -14.89
N ASN A 70 -27.80 19.61 -14.02
CA ASN A 70 -28.15 19.97 -12.65
C ASN A 70 -27.15 19.42 -11.62
N LEU A 71 -26.02 18.86 -12.07
CA LEU A 71 -24.98 18.34 -11.19
C LEU A 71 -24.05 19.45 -10.73
N ASN A 72 -23.65 19.40 -9.46
CA ASN A 72 -22.62 20.32 -8.96
C ASN A 72 -21.22 19.88 -9.40
N LYS A 73 -20.20 20.72 -9.18
CA LYS A 73 -18.80 20.46 -9.59
C LYS A 73 -18.18 19.17 -9.06
N TRP A 74 -18.74 18.57 -8.01
CA TRP A 74 -18.25 17.36 -7.35
C TRP A 74 -18.98 16.08 -7.79
N GLN A 75 -20.13 16.23 -8.42
CA GLN A 75 -20.94 15.13 -8.93
C GLN A 75 -20.50 14.77 -10.36
N ASP A 76 -19.64 13.77 -10.50
CA ASP A 76 -19.02 13.41 -11.78
C ASP A 76 -19.38 11.99 -12.23
N ILE A 77 -20.40 11.88 -13.07
CA ILE A 77 -20.83 10.63 -13.71
C ILE A 77 -19.68 9.95 -14.48
N ARG A 78 -18.71 10.71 -15.01
CA ARG A 78 -17.59 10.14 -15.78
C ARG A 78 -16.71 9.26 -14.90
N LYS A 79 -16.53 9.61 -13.63
CA LYS A 79 -15.77 8.78 -12.67
C LYS A 79 -16.46 7.45 -12.41
N ILE A 80 -17.79 7.48 -12.21
CA ILE A 80 -18.60 6.27 -12.03
C ILE A 80 -18.51 5.39 -13.29
N LYS A 81 -18.70 5.96 -14.48
CA LYS A 81 -18.55 5.24 -15.76
C LYS A 81 -17.17 4.62 -15.95
N LYS A 82 -16.11 5.36 -15.62
CA LYS A 82 -14.72 4.88 -15.71
C LYS A 82 -14.53 3.66 -14.81
N LYS A 83 -15.00 3.75 -13.56
CA LYS A 83 -14.92 2.65 -12.61
C LYS A 83 -15.73 1.43 -13.06
N ILE A 84 -16.89 1.63 -13.68
CA ILE A 84 -17.69 0.54 -14.29
C ILE A 84 -16.93 -0.10 -15.45
N THR A 85 -16.34 0.70 -16.33
CA THR A 85 -15.55 0.21 -17.47
C THR A 85 -14.37 -0.63 -16.98
N ASP A 86 -13.61 -0.11 -16.01
CA ASP A 86 -12.54 -0.86 -15.34
C ASP A 86 -13.03 -2.16 -14.71
N THR A 87 -14.19 -2.12 -14.06
CA THR A 87 -14.76 -3.27 -13.35
C THR A 87 -15.30 -4.31 -14.33
N ASN A 88 -15.87 -3.92 -15.46
CA ASN A 88 -16.57 -4.83 -16.37
C ASN A 88 -15.73 -5.27 -17.57
N CYS A 89 -14.58 -4.62 -17.83
CA CYS A 89 -13.71 -5.00 -18.95
C CYS A 89 -13.22 -6.46 -18.83
N ILE A 90 -13.00 -6.96 -17.61
CA ILE A 90 -12.62 -8.35 -17.38
C ILE A 90 -13.85 -9.21 -17.11
N ASN A 91 -14.00 -10.32 -17.83
CA ASN A 91 -15.12 -11.24 -17.61
C ASN A 91 -15.04 -11.93 -16.23
N LYS A 92 -16.20 -12.41 -15.73
CA LYS A 92 -16.32 -13.01 -14.38
C LYS A 92 -15.44 -14.26 -14.19
N GLN A 93 -15.30 -15.08 -15.23
CA GLN A 93 -14.55 -16.33 -15.16
C GLN A 93 -13.04 -16.07 -15.01
N LEU A 94 -12.49 -15.14 -15.79
CA LEU A 94 -11.08 -14.75 -15.72
C LEU A 94 -10.75 -14.11 -14.37
N LYS A 95 -11.62 -13.23 -13.84
CA LYS A 95 -11.46 -12.71 -12.47
C LYS A 95 -11.41 -13.80 -11.43
N LYS A 96 -12.33 -14.78 -11.48
CA LYS A 96 -12.37 -15.89 -10.52
C LYS A 96 -11.08 -16.73 -10.59
N LYS A 97 -10.61 -17.02 -11.81
CA LYS A 97 -9.34 -17.73 -12.04
C LYS A 97 -8.15 -16.98 -11.45
N LEU A 98 -8.05 -15.67 -11.72
CA LEU A 98 -6.98 -14.82 -11.19
C LEU A 98 -6.99 -14.78 -9.66
N VAL A 99 -8.16 -14.52 -9.04
CA VAL A 99 -8.29 -14.50 -7.58
C VAL A 99 -7.85 -15.84 -6.96
N ALA A 100 -8.34 -16.97 -7.49
CA ALA A 100 -7.97 -18.28 -6.98
C ALA A 100 -6.46 -18.58 -7.15
N ALA A 101 -5.87 -18.18 -8.28
CA ALA A 101 -4.45 -18.34 -8.54
C ALA A 101 -3.60 -17.48 -7.59
N THR A 102 -3.96 -16.21 -7.39
CA THR A 102 -3.25 -15.29 -6.47
C THR A 102 -3.31 -15.80 -5.04
N THR A 103 -4.49 -16.17 -4.53
CA THR A 103 -4.63 -16.69 -3.16
C THR A 103 -3.83 -17.98 -2.93
N THR A 104 -3.85 -18.89 -3.91
CA THR A 104 -3.02 -20.12 -3.83
C THR A 104 -1.53 -19.77 -3.81
N THR A 105 -1.12 -18.81 -4.64
CA THR A 105 0.26 -18.36 -4.76
C THR A 105 0.75 -17.69 -3.48
N GLU A 106 -0.06 -16.86 -2.83
CA GLU A 106 0.25 -16.23 -1.53
C GLU A 106 0.47 -17.27 -0.42
N HIS A 107 -0.37 -18.30 -0.38
CA HIS A 107 -0.19 -19.41 0.57
C HIS A 107 1.11 -20.17 0.30
N THR A 108 1.41 -20.48 -0.96
CA THR A 108 2.67 -21.14 -1.34
C THR A 108 3.88 -20.26 -1.06
N TRP A 109 3.80 -18.95 -1.29
CA TRP A 109 4.86 -17.99 -0.99
C TRP A 109 5.30 -18.05 0.47
N SER A 110 4.34 -18.16 1.40
CA SER A 110 4.63 -18.27 2.84
C SER A 110 5.50 -19.48 3.21
N LYS A 111 5.45 -20.56 2.41
CA LYS A 111 6.31 -21.75 2.54
C LYS A 111 7.63 -21.54 1.79
N ALA A 112 7.56 -21.04 0.56
CA ALA A 112 8.70 -20.78 -0.30
C ALA A 112 9.71 -19.81 0.33
N ILE A 113 9.26 -18.72 0.95
CA ILE A 113 10.14 -17.76 1.60
C ILE A 113 10.88 -18.35 2.81
N LYS A 114 10.22 -19.21 3.59
CA LYS A 114 10.83 -19.91 4.73
C LYS A 114 11.89 -20.91 4.29
N ASN A 115 11.63 -21.61 3.19
CA ASN A 115 12.51 -22.63 2.65
C ASN A 115 13.53 -22.09 1.64
N ASN A 116 13.49 -20.80 1.32
CA ASN A 116 14.29 -20.19 0.26
C ASN A 116 14.13 -20.94 -1.08
N ASP A 117 12.90 -21.30 -1.45
CA ASP A 117 12.58 -22.15 -2.61
C ASP A 117 11.83 -21.36 -3.68
N TYR A 118 12.58 -20.80 -4.64
CA TYR A 118 12.00 -20.07 -5.76
C TYR A 118 11.19 -20.97 -6.71
N ASN A 119 11.59 -22.22 -6.92
CA ASN A 119 10.92 -23.11 -7.88
C ASN A 119 9.52 -23.50 -7.42
N LEU A 120 9.35 -23.72 -6.11
CA LEU A 120 8.04 -23.90 -5.49
C LEU A 120 7.14 -22.69 -5.76
N PHE A 121 7.65 -21.47 -5.58
CA PHE A 121 6.89 -20.25 -5.83
C PHE A 121 6.59 -20.03 -7.32
N LYS A 122 7.60 -20.17 -8.18
CA LYS A 122 7.54 -19.95 -9.63
C LYS A 122 6.42 -20.75 -10.28
N THR A 123 6.24 -22.01 -9.90
CA THR A 123 5.19 -22.89 -10.44
C THR A 123 3.79 -22.30 -10.28
N HIS A 124 3.53 -21.64 -9.14
CA HIS A 124 2.25 -20.98 -8.87
C HIS A 124 2.20 -19.56 -9.44
N LEU A 125 3.32 -18.83 -9.36
CA LEU A 125 3.45 -17.49 -9.94
C LEU A 125 3.22 -17.49 -11.46
N GLN A 126 3.63 -18.54 -12.18
CA GLN A 126 3.39 -18.67 -13.62
C GLN A 126 1.90 -18.57 -13.94
N LYS A 127 1.04 -19.26 -13.20
CA LYS A 127 -0.42 -19.18 -13.40
C LYS A 127 -0.97 -17.77 -13.18
N VAL A 128 -0.42 -17.04 -12.19
CA VAL A 128 -0.80 -15.64 -11.94
C VAL A 128 -0.34 -14.75 -13.09
N SER A 129 0.87 -14.99 -13.60
CA SER A 129 1.44 -14.29 -14.75
C SER A 129 0.57 -14.48 -15.99
N ASP A 130 0.23 -15.74 -16.33
CA ASP A 130 -0.58 -16.08 -17.51
C ASP A 130 -1.95 -15.36 -17.46
N TYR A 131 -2.65 -15.43 -16.31
CA TYR A 131 -3.94 -14.75 -16.17
C TYR A 131 -3.82 -13.22 -16.13
N THR A 132 -2.72 -12.69 -15.61
CA THR A 132 -2.46 -11.25 -15.62
C THR A 132 -2.17 -10.78 -17.03
N GLU A 133 -1.48 -11.56 -17.85
CA GLU A 133 -1.29 -11.26 -19.28
C GLU A 133 -2.62 -11.23 -20.02
N GLU A 134 -3.50 -12.22 -19.81
CA GLU A 134 -4.86 -12.21 -20.37
C GLU A 134 -5.64 -10.94 -19.96
N VAL A 135 -5.61 -10.60 -18.67
CA VAL A 135 -6.25 -9.39 -18.14
C VAL A 135 -5.67 -8.13 -18.79
N THR A 136 -4.36 -8.08 -18.94
CA THR A 136 -3.64 -6.92 -19.50
C THR A 136 -4.03 -6.69 -20.95
N LYS A 137 -4.09 -7.73 -21.78
CA LYS A 137 -4.52 -7.64 -23.20
C LYS A 137 -5.94 -7.12 -23.33
N VAL A 138 -6.86 -7.63 -22.49
CA VAL A 138 -8.26 -7.16 -22.49
C VAL A 138 -8.34 -5.69 -22.07
N ARG A 139 -7.59 -5.30 -21.04
CA ARG A 139 -7.55 -3.91 -20.55
C ARG A 139 -6.95 -2.98 -21.59
N GLU A 140 -5.83 -3.35 -22.19
CA GLU A 140 -5.15 -2.61 -23.24
C GLU A 140 -6.10 -2.31 -24.42
N ALA A 141 -6.79 -3.33 -24.93
CA ALA A 141 -7.76 -3.16 -26.01
C ALA A 141 -8.93 -2.21 -25.64
N VAL A 142 -9.46 -2.32 -24.42
CA VAL A 142 -10.58 -1.47 -23.97
C VAL A 142 -10.17 -0.03 -23.68
N LEU A 143 -8.94 0.16 -23.18
CA LEU A 143 -8.45 1.45 -22.69
C LEU A 143 -7.59 2.19 -23.72
N ASN A 144 -7.20 1.51 -24.80
CA ASN A 144 -6.36 2.02 -25.88
C ASN A 144 -5.06 2.66 -25.34
N CYS A 145 -4.28 1.87 -24.59
CA CYS A 145 -3.03 2.28 -23.97
C CYS A 145 -1.94 1.19 -24.12
N GLY A 146 -0.75 1.36 -23.56
CA GLY A 146 0.25 0.27 -23.55
C GLY A 146 -0.12 -0.85 -22.56
N LEU A 147 0.46 -2.05 -22.74
CA LEU A 147 0.21 -3.22 -21.88
C LEU A 147 0.41 -2.89 -20.40
N TYR A 148 1.61 -2.47 -20.01
CA TYR A 148 1.89 -2.09 -18.63
C TYR A 148 1.08 -0.86 -18.17
N ASP A 149 0.84 0.08 -19.10
CA ASP A 149 0.01 1.27 -18.87
C ASP A 149 -1.46 0.91 -18.53
N SER A 150 -1.94 -0.26 -18.96
CA SER A 150 -3.28 -0.75 -18.65
C SER A 150 -3.43 -1.23 -17.21
N LEU A 151 -2.33 -1.64 -16.58
CA LEU A 151 -2.27 -2.11 -15.18
C LEU A 151 -2.00 -0.98 -14.19
N ILE A 152 -1.19 0.01 -14.57
CA ILE A 152 -1.00 1.19 -13.75
C ILE A 152 -2.27 2.05 -13.82
N ASN A 153 -2.73 2.56 -12.68
CA ASN A 153 -3.95 3.36 -12.57
C ASN A 153 -4.07 4.40 -13.71
N LEU A 154 -5.21 4.39 -14.41
CA LEU A 154 -5.56 5.10 -15.65
C LEU A 154 -5.34 6.63 -15.70
N SER A 155 -4.78 7.22 -14.65
CA SER A 155 -4.41 8.64 -14.61
C SER A 155 -2.91 8.87 -14.83
N LYS A 156 -2.08 7.82 -14.81
CA LYS A 156 -0.62 7.92 -14.94
C LYS A 156 -0.14 7.07 -16.11
N LYS A 157 0.83 7.58 -16.87
CA LYS A 157 1.55 6.84 -17.91
C LYS A 157 2.91 6.41 -17.37
N SER A 158 3.35 5.20 -17.69
CA SER A 158 4.68 4.66 -17.35
C SER A 158 5.79 5.61 -17.78
N SER A 159 5.67 6.23 -18.95
CA SER A 159 6.61 7.24 -19.45
C SER A 159 6.86 8.41 -18.48
N LYS A 160 5.81 8.92 -17.83
CA LYS A 160 5.97 9.99 -16.81
C LYS A 160 6.65 9.47 -15.54
N ILE A 161 6.38 8.23 -15.16
CA ILE A 161 7.04 7.58 -14.01
C ILE A 161 8.53 7.42 -14.31
N LYS A 162 8.89 6.96 -15.51
CA LYS A 162 10.28 6.83 -15.97
C LYS A 162 11.03 8.17 -15.97
N GLN A 163 10.37 9.26 -16.35
CA GLN A 163 10.98 10.60 -16.29
C GLN A 163 11.34 11.02 -14.85
N VAL A 164 10.50 10.70 -13.88
CA VAL A 164 10.83 10.95 -12.46
C VAL A 164 11.95 10.02 -12.01
N PHE A 165 11.88 8.74 -12.39
CA PHE A 165 12.87 7.74 -12.00
C PHE A 165 14.24 8.01 -12.61
N SER A 166 14.36 8.55 -13.82
CA SER A 166 15.66 8.89 -14.41
C SER A 166 16.38 9.96 -13.61
N VAL A 167 15.66 10.98 -13.12
CA VAL A 167 16.20 12.00 -12.21
C VAL A 167 16.68 11.36 -10.91
N LEU A 168 15.85 10.50 -10.30
CA LEU A 168 16.20 9.81 -9.06
C LEU A 168 17.40 8.88 -9.20
N LYS A 169 17.46 8.07 -10.27
CA LYS A 169 18.60 7.17 -10.55
C LYS A 169 19.91 7.93 -10.71
N THR A 170 19.85 9.16 -11.19
CA THR A 170 21.04 10.01 -11.35
C THR A 170 21.44 10.65 -10.02
N ALA A 171 20.48 11.13 -9.23
CA ALA A 171 20.76 11.91 -8.02
C ALA A 171 21.03 11.05 -6.76
N LEU A 172 20.27 9.96 -6.57
CA LEU A 172 20.31 9.18 -5.33
C LEU A 172 21.67 8.54 -5.03
N PRO A 173 22.44 7.98 -6.00
CA PRO A 173 23.73 7.37 -5.70
C PRO A 173 24.72 8.32 -5.03
N GLU A 174 24.81 9.57 -5.50
CA GLU A 174 25.68 10.58 -4.90
C GLU A 174 25.18 11.01 -3.52
N LEU A 175 23.87 11.21 -3.35
CA LEU A 175 23.29 11.57 -2.06
C LEU A 175 23.54 10.49 -1.00
N ILE A 176 23.42 9.20 -1.36
CA ILE A 176 23.67 8.08 -0.45
C ILE A 176 25.13 8.10 0.04
N LYS A 177 26.11 8.43 -0.82
CA LYS A 177 27.53 8.52 -0.43
C LYS A 177 27.80 9.61 0.63
N HIS A 178 27.00 10.68 0.62
CA HIS A 178 27.16 11.83 1.51
C HIS A 178 26.47 11.66 2.87
N THR A 179 25.87 10.48 3.14
CA THR A 179 25.14 10.23 4.38
C THR A 179 26.08 9.94 5.56
N SER A 180 25.66 10.37 6.75
CA SER A 180 26.46 10.25 7.97
C SER A 180 26.63 8.80 8.43
N LYS A 181 27.88 8.44 8.76
CA LYS A 181 28.26 7.14 9.33
C LYS A 181 28.36 7.13 10.85
N LYS A 182 27.86 8.17 11.55
CA LYS A 182 27.93 8.31 13.02
C LYS A 182 27.47 7.04 13.74
N GLU A 183 28.17 6.64 14.80
CA GLU A 183 27.76 5.52 15.64
C GLU A 183 26.44 5.83 16.36
N LEU A 184 25.60 4.81 16.52
CA LEU A 184 24.27 4.95 17.12
C LEU A 184 24.26 4.27 18.49
N VAL A 185 23.78 4.98 19.50
CA VAL A 185 23.50 4.38 20.81
C VAL A 185 22.19 3.61 20.69
N GLN A 186 22.23 2.28 20.74
CA GLN A 186 21.03 1.45 20.60
C GLN A 186 20.06 1.66 21.75
N ASN A 187 18.76 1.52 21.49
CA ASN A 187 17.76 1.56 22.55
C ASN A 187 17.84 0.30 23.41
N SER A 188 17.77 0.47 24.73
CA SER A 188 17.35 -0.59 25.64
C SER A 188 15.92 -1.03 25.32
N GLU A 189 15.60 -2.27 25.64
CA GLU A 189 14.26 -2.80 25.41
C GLU A 189 13.24 -2.07 26.28
N LEU A 190 12.36 -1.29 25.65
CA LEU A 190 11.17 -0.76 26.30
C LEU A 190 10.11 -1.85 26.39
N ALA A 191 9.41 -1.93 27.53
CA ALA A 191 8.24 -2.79 27.69
C ALA A 191 7.16 -2.46 26.65
N SER A 192 6.41 -3.48 26.21
CA SER A 192 5.42 -3.35 25.15
C SER A 192 4.34 -2.31 25.48
N GLU A 193 3.88 -2.31 26.72
CA GLU A 193 2.88 -1.40 27.27
C GLU A 193 3.36 0.06 27.19
N MET A 194 4.62 0.31 27.57
CA MET A 194 5.24 1.64 27.49
C MET A 194 5.32 2.13 26.04
N ARG A 195 5.72 1.25 25.10
CA ARG A 195 5.75 1.59 23.67
C ARG A 195 4.37 1.97 23.16
N LYS A 196 3.35 1.17 23.51
CA LYS A 196 1.95 1.41 23.11
C LYS A 196 1.45 2.74 23.64
N LEU A 197 1.71 3.06 24.90
CA LEU A 197 1.34 4.34 25.52
C LEU A 197 1.97 5.52 24.79
N ILE A 198 3.29 5.47 24.51
CA ILE A 198 3.97 6.53 23.77
C ILE A 198 3.41 6.69 22.36
N MET A 199 3.18 5.57 21.65
CA MET A 199 2.60 5.58 20.31
C MET A 199 1.21 6.22 20.29
N GLN A 200 0.32 5.83 21.21
CA GLN A 200 -1.01 6.41 21.35
C GLN A 200 -0.97 7.89 21.70
N HIS A 201 -0.03 8.30 22.55
CA HIS A 201 0.15 9.70 22.91
C HIS A 201 0.60 10.55 21.71
N ILE A 202 1.54 10.04 20.90
CA ILE A 202 1.93 10.71 19.64
C ILE A 202 0.76 10.79 18.66
N MET A 203 -0.07 9.75 18.56
CA MET A 203 -1.29 9.79 17.74
C MET A 203 -2.25 10.91 18.21
N GLN A 204 -2.41 11.10 19.52
CA GLN A 204 -3.21 12.20 20.08
C GLN A 204 -2.62 13.58 19.75
N ILE A 205 -1.30 13.74 19.81
CA ILE A 205 -0.62 14.99 19.40
C ILE A 205 -0.85 15.30 17.92
N MET A 206 -0.90 14.26 17.08
CA MET A 206 -1.27 14.36 15.67
C MET A 206 -2.78 14.64 15.45
N GLN A 207 -3.55 14.80 16.53
CA GLN A 207 -5.00 15.03 16.54
C GLN A 207 -5.79 13.88 15.94
N PHE A 208 -5.27 12.66 16.06
CA PHE A 208 -5.95 11.46 15.60
C PHE A 208 -7.03 11.01 16.58
N ASP A 209 -8.24 10.75 16.08
CA ASP A 209 -9.37 10.31 16.89
C ASP A 209 -9.21 8.82 17.23
N LEU A 210 -8.70 8.55 18.44
CA LEU A 210 -8.52 7.19 18.97
C LEU A 210 -9.85 6.48 19.28
N ILE A 211 -10.97 7.19 19.43
CA ILE A 211 -12.29 6.56 19.65
C ILE A 211 -12.71 5.82 18.37
N LYS A 212 -12.37 6.38 17.22
CA LYS A 212 -12.61 5.80 15.90
C LYS A 212 -11.44 4.94 15.41
N ALA A 213 -10.60 4.46 16.31
CA ALA A 213 -9.47 3.64 15.91
C ALA A 213 -9.15 2.53 16.90
N ARG A 214 -8.35 1.57 16.43
CA ARG A 214 -7.63 0.65 17.33
C ARG A 214 -6.22 0.41 16.85
N LEU A 215 -5.36 0.08 17.81
CA LEU A 215 -3.97 -0.30 17.60
C LEU A 215 -3.75 -1.73 18.11
N ASP A 216 -3.48 -2.65 17.19
CA ASP A 216 -3.25 -4.08 17.44
C ASP A 216 -1.80 -4.47 17.11
N GLU A 217 -1.40 -5.71 17.44
CA GLU A 217 -0.12 -6.29 17.01
C GLU A 217 -0.31 -7.24 15.82
N ALA A 218 0.58 -7.18 14.83
CA ALA A 218 0.61 -8.09 13.69
C ALA A 218 2.05 -8.48 13.30
N ILE A 219 2.19 -9.65 12.66
CA ILE A 219 3.49 -10.14 12.15
C ILE A 219 4.03 -9.21 11.05
N HIS A 220 3.13 -8.71 10.20
CA HIS A 220 3.40 -7.71 9.18
C HIS A 220 2.51 -6.52 9.47
N PRO A 221 3.06 -5.38 9.92
CA PRO A 221 2.26 -4.19 10.12
C PRO A 221 1.56 -3.78 8.83
N PHE A 222 0.28 -3.45 8.98
CA PHE A 222 -0.56 -2.81 7.97
C PHE A 222 -1.54 -1.85 8.66
N CYS A 223 -2.18 -1.00 7.88
CA CYS A 223 -3.35 -0.26 8.30
C CYS A 223 -4.50 -0.55 7.34
N VAL A 224 -5.72 -0.62 7.88
CA VAL A 224 -6.94 -0.57 7.10
C VAL A 224 -7.79 0.54 7.66
N TRP A 225 -8.37 1.33 6.78
CA TRP A 225 -9.11 2.50 7.17
C TRP A 225 -10.38 2.64 6.36
N THR A 226 -11.32 3.32 7.00
CA THR A 226 -12.54 3.87 6.44
C THR A 226 -12.70 5.26 7.04
N ALA A 227 -13.54 6.10 6.47
CA ALA A 227 -13.82 7.42 7.02
C ALA A 227 -14.35 7.40 8.48
N HIS A 228 -14.86 6.26 8.96
CA HIS A 228 -15.45 6.15 10.30
C HIS A 228 -14.62 5.30 11.27
N TYR A 229 -13.62 4.58 10.76
CA TYR A 229 -12.88 3.62 11.55
C TYR A 229 -11.53 3.30 10.92
N ALA A 230 -10.48 3.34 11.73
CA ALA A 230 -9.13 2.95 11.33
C ALA A 230 -8.57 1.85 12.24
N ARG A 231 -7.94 0.85 11.64
CA ARG A 231 -7.25 -0.22 12.34
C ARG A 231 -5.79 -0.19 11.95
N LEU A 232 -4.95 0.20 12.89
CA LEU A 232 -3.52 0.21 12.75
C LEU A 232 -2.97 -1.04 13.43
N THR A 233 -1.97 -1.67 12.81
CA THR A 233 -1.24 -2.76 13.45
C THR A 233 0.24 -2.41 13.54
N THR A 234 0.90 -2.77 14.63
CA THR A 234 2.35 -2.61 14.82
C THR A 234 3.01 -3.95 15.09
N ARG A 235 4.34 -3.99 15.12
CA ARG A 235 5.11 -5.18 15.46
C ARG A 235 6.16 -4.83 16.50
N TYR A 236 6.06 -5.38 17.71
CA TYR A 236 6.96 -5.01 18.80
C TYR A 236 8.37 -5.61 18.69
N LYS A 237 8.60 -6.55 17.77
CA LYS A 237 9.94 -7.04 17.43
C LYS A 237 10.82 -5.96 16.77
N TYR A 238 10.24 -4.89 16.24
CA TYR A 238 11.02 -3.78 15.71
C TYR A 238 11.60 -2.90 16.82
N SER A 239 12.66 -2.17 16.50
CA SER A 239 13.16 -1.13 17.40
C SER A 239 12.03 -0.15 17.72
N PHE A 240 12.05 0.43 18.93
CA PHE A 240 11.05 1.40 19.35
C PHE A 240 10.87 2.53 18.32
N ILE A 241 11.98 3.07 17.80
CA ILE A 241 11.96 4.14 16.79
C ILE A 241 11.36 3.67 15.47
N SER A 242 11.73 2.48 14.97
CA SER A 242 11.14 1.94 13.74
C SER A 242 9.62 1.74 13.88
N GLY A 243 9.17 1.22 15.03
CA GLY A 243 7.75 1.07 15.33
C GLY A 243 7.03 2.41 15.43
N LEU A 244 7.66 3.43 16.03
CA LEU A 244 7.10 4.77 16.15
C LEU A 244 6.96 5.44 14.77
N MET A 245 8.00 5.38 13.93
CA MET A 245 7.96 5.92 12.57
C MET A 245 6.87 5.25 11.74
N TYR A 246 6.71 3.94 11.89
CA TYR A 246 5.63 3.20 11.26
C TYR A 246 4.25 3.71 11.72
N ILE A 247 4.04 3.89 13.03
CA ILE A 247 2.77 4.41 13.56
C ILE A 247 2.48 5.82 13.06
N ILE A 248 3.48 6.70 13.00
CA ILE A 248 3.31 8.05 12.45
C ILE A 248 2.84 7.98 11.00
N ASN A 249 3.45 7.11 10.18
CA ASN A 249 3.08 6.91 8.78
C ASN A 249 1.62 6.43 8.62
N GLU A 250 1.23 5.38 9.34
CA GLU A 250 -0.13 4.84 9.24
C GLU A 250 -1.19 5.78 9.82
N THR A 251 -0.83 6.54 10.85
CA THR A 251 -1.71 7.56 11.44
C THR A 251 -1.94 8.69 10.44
N GLU A 252 -0.93 9.08 9.67
CA GLU A 252 -1.07 10.09 8.61
C GLU A 252 -2.06 9.64 7.52
N TYR A 253 -2.02 8.38 7.08
CA TYR A 253 -3.01 7.83 6.14
C TYR A 253 -4.42 7.83 6.73
N ALA A 254 -4.56 7.38 7.97
CA ALA A 254 -5.85 7.33 8.64
C ALA A 254 -6.42 8.74 8.91
N LEU A 255 -5.57 9.73 9.18
CA LEU A 255 -5.96 11.13 9.34
C LEU A 255 -6.55 11.70 8.05
N TYR A 256 -6.00 11.38 6.88
CA TYR A 256 -6.61 11.82 5.62
C TYR A 256 -8.05 11.31 5.50
N GLU A 257 -8.31 10.08 5.92
CA GLU A 257 -9.62 9.44 5.80
C GLU A 257 -10.60 9.94 6.87
N GLN A 258 -10.16 10.17 8.10
CA GLN A 258 -10.96 10.79 9.16
C GLN A 258 -11.37 12.23 8.84
N ASN A 259 -10.59 12.93 8.00
CA ASN A 259 -10.85 14.32 7.63
C ASN A 259 -11.58 14.48 6.28
N LEU A 260 -12.12 13.40 5.72
CA LEU A 260 -13.00 13.49 4.55
C LEU A 260 -14.30 14.20 4.94
N LEU A 261 -14.68 15.23 4.17
CA LEU A 261 -15.82 16.08 4.48
C LEU A 261 -17.15 15.31 4.39
N GLU A 262 -17.83 15.14 5.53
CA GLU A 262 -19.10 14.40 5.65
C GLU A 262 -20.22 14.88 4.72
N ILE A 263 -20.21 16.16 4.31
CA ILE A 263 -21.16 16.70 3.32
C ILE A 263 -21.11 15.99 1.95
N TYR A 264 -20.02 15.28 1.67
CA TYR A 264 -19.84 14.50 0.44
C TYR A 264 -20.01 13.00 0.65
N LYS A 265 -20.40 12.54 1.84
CA LYS A 265 -20.56 11.11 2.14
C LYS A 265 -21.43 10.42 1.08
N GLY A 266 -20.96 9.25 0.63
CA GLY A 266 -21.58 8.48 -0.46
C GLY A 266 -21.17 8.90 -1.87
N GLN A 267 -20.55 10.07 -2.06
CA GLN A 267 -20.11 10.56 -3.36
C GLN A 267 -18.72 10.05 -3.74
N GLN A 268 -18.42 10.00 -5.04
CA GLN A 268 -17.07 9.64 -5.53
C GLN A 268 -15.98 10.62 -5.08
N VAL A 269 -16.32 11.88 -4.82
CA VAL A 269 -15.35 12.86 -4.32
C VAL A 269 -14.94 12.62 -2.86
N TRP A 270 -15.79 11.91 -2.10
CA TRP A 270 -15.54 11.60 -0.70
C TRP A 270 -14.57 10.43 -0.53
N LEU A 271 -14.44 9.58 -1.54
CA LEU A 271 -13.41 8.53 -1.51
C LEU A 271 -12.01 9.15 -1.64
N ALA A 272 -11.06 8.58 -0.92
CA ALA A 272 -9.66 8.94 -1.10
C ALA A 272 -9.22 8.79 -2.56
N LYS A 273 -8.37 9.70 -3.02
CA LYS A 273 -7.91 9.78 -4.42
C LYS A 273 -7.07 8.56 -4.86
N GLY A 274 -6.76 7.65 -3.94
CA GLY A 274 -6.05 6.39 -4.16
C GLY A 274 -4.71 6.34 -3.44
N ILE A 275 -4.09 5.16 -3.43
CA ILE A 275 -2.89 4.88 -2.63
C ILE A 275 -1.73 5.82 -2.97
N ALA A 276 -1.54 6.17 -4.25
CA ALA A 276 -0.45 7.07 -4.62
C ALA A 276 -0.63 8.51 -4.08
N PHE A 277 -1.86 8.93 -3.77
CA PHE A 277 -2.09 10.20 -3.12
C PHE A 277 -1.93 10.07 -1.60
N HIS A 278 -2.40 8.96 -1.01
CA HIS A 278 -2.08 8.59 0.38
C HIS A 278 -0.57 8.64 0.63
N GLU A 279 0.21 7.91 -0.15
CA GLU A 279 1.68 7.87 -0.08
C GLU A 279 2.34 9.23 -0.35
N SER A 280 1.69 10.13 -1.09
CA SER A 280 2.22 11.50 -1.33
C SER A 280 2.02 12.43 -0.12
N LYS A 281 1.12 12.07 0.79
CA LYS A 281 0.88 12.75 2.06
C LYS A 281 1.82 12.12 3.09
N SER A 282 3.11 12.32 2.91
CA SER A 282 4.15 11.91 3.85
C SER A 282 4.71 13.12 4.62
N LEU A 283 3.84 14.09 4.94
CA LEU A 283 4.22 15.33 5.62
C LEU A 283 4.68 15.05 7.04
N PHE A 284 3.88 14.30 7.81
CA PHE A 284 4.27 13.91 9.17
C PHE A 284 5.49 13.00 9.14
N MET A 285 5.59 12.13 8.12
CA MET A 285 6.78 11.32 7.92
C MET A 285 8.04 12.15 7.63
N ALA A 286 7.93 13.24 6.88
CA ALA A 286 9.05 14.16 6.65
C ALA A 286 9.39 14.97 7.91
N ILE A 287 8.37 15.45 8.64
CA ILE A 287 8.54 16.19 9.89
C ILE A 287 9.18 15.31 10.96
N SER A 288 8.81 14.04 11.06
CA SER A 288 9.28 13.10 12.09
C SER A 288 10.78 12.79 12.01
N ARG A 289 11.41 13.13 10.88
CA ARG A 289 12.85 13.01 10.66
C ARG A 289 13.60 14.34 10.81
N SER A 290 12.90 15.43 11.12
CA SER A 290 13.51 16.75 11.32
C SER A 290 14.17 16.88 12.69
N LYS A 291 15.20 17.74 12.80
CA LYS A 291 15.87 18.05 14.08
C LYS A 291 14.87 18.53 15.14
N LYS A 292 13.99 19.46 14.76
CA LYS A 292 12.96 20.02 15.65
C LYS A 292 12.02 18.95 16.20
N PHE A 293 11.61 17.99 15.36
CA PHE A 293 10.78 16.89 15.84
C PHE A 293 11.55 15.99 16.80
N THR A 294 12.82 15.69 16.52
CA THR A 294 13.61 14.84 17.43
C THR A 294 13.96 15.52 18.74
N GLU A 295 14.08 16.84 18.76
CA GLU A 295 14.19 17.66 19.98
C GLU A 295 12.88 17.59 20.79
N PHE A 296 11.74 17.81 20.12
CA PHE A 296 10.42 17.66 20.71
C PHE A 296 10.22 16.25 21.29
N LEU A 297 10.52 15.21 20.51
CA LEU A 297 10.35 13.83 20.93
C LEU A 297 11.25 13.49 22.12
N ALA A 298 12.52 13.91 22.11
CA ALA A 298 13.42 13.70 23.24
C ALA A 298 12.88 14.35 24.52
N LYS A 299 12.37 15.59 24.41
CA LYS A 299 11.80 16.33 25.54
C LYS A 299 10.55 15.65 26.09
N LEU A 300 9.66 15.21 25.22
CA LEU A 300 8.44 14.47 25.57
C LEU A 300 8.77 13.15 26.27
N LEU A 301 9.69 12.36 25.70
CA LEU A 301 10.12 11.09 26.30
C LEU A 301 10.75 11.29 27.68
N GLN A 302 11.51 12.38 27.87
CA GLN A 302 12.12 12.74 29.14
C GLN A 302 11.08 13.16 30.19
N ASP A 303 10.16 14.06 29.82
CA ASP A 303 9.27 14.74 30.77
C ASP A 303 8.08 13.86 31.15
N GLU A 304 7.51 13.12 30.20
CA GLU A 304 6.26 12.37 30.42
C GLU A 304 6.49 10.87 30.67
N PHE A 305 7.61 10.32 30.17
CA PHE A 305 7.90 8.88 30.24
C PHE A 305 9.19 8.56 31.02
N ALA A 306 9.86 9.57 31.58
CA ALA A 306 11.10 9.45 32.34
C ALA A 306 12.27 8.76 31.57
N LEU A 307 12.24 8.78 30.24
CA LEU A 307 13.25 8.18 29.37
C LEU A 307 14.39 9.17 29.12
N LYS A 308 15.36 9.22 30.05
CA LYS A 308 16.44 10.22 30.08
C LYS A 308 17.80 9.74 29.57
N LYS A 309 17.92 8.47 29.20
CA LYS A 309 19.18 7.86 28.74
C LYS A 309 19.62 8.48 27.40
N GLU A 310 20.93 8.45 27.13
CA GLU A 310 21.53 8.95 25.89
C GLU A 310 20.88 8.36 24.62
N GLU A 311 20.37 7.13 24.71
CA GLU A 311 19.65 6.47 23.62
C GLU A 311 18.40 7.24 23.13
N TYR A 312 17.83 8.10 23.96
CA TYR A 312 16.67 8.98 23.70
C TYR A 312 17.05 10.46 23.54
N SER A 313 18.35 10.80 23.53
CA SER A 313 18.78 12.17 23.25
C SER A 313 18.36 12.62 21.86
N ALA A 314 18.06 13.91 21.69
CA ALA A 314 17.62 14.47 20.41
C ALA A 314 18.58 14.15 19.26
N GLU A 315 19.90 14.24 19.52
CA GLU A 315 20.93 13.97 18.51
C GLU A 315 20.97 12.49 18.10
N ASN A 316 20.83 11.57 19.06
CA ASN A 316 20.81 10.14 18.76
C ASN A 316 19.49 9.73 18.06
N LEU A 317 18.36 10.31 18.46
CA LEU A 317 17.08 10.13 17.77
C LEU A 317 17.16 10.60 16.32
N TYR A 318 17.71 11.79 16.08
CA TYR A 318 17.95 12.33 14.73
C TYR A 318 18.86 11.42 13.91
N SER A 319 19.96 10.95 14.50
CA SER A 319 20.89 10.04 13.83
C SER A 319 20.22 8.71 13.46
N LYS A 320 19.33 8.18 14.31
CA LYS A 320 18.57 6.95 14.04
C LYS A 320 17.54 7.14 12.93
N THR A 321 16.77 8.23 12.97
CA THR A 321 15.70 8.48 12.00
C THR A 321 16.23 8.92 10.64
N THR A 322 17.46 9.40 10.54
CA THR A 322 18.07 9.82 9.26
C THR A 322 19.16 8.87 8.75
N ARG A 323 19.41 7.75 9.45
CA ARG A 323 20.43 6.77 9.04
C ARG A 323 20.11 6.20 7.67
N VAL A 324 21.05 6.34 6.74
CA VAL A 324 21.00 5.68 5.45
C VAL A 324 21.95 4.50 5.46
N LYS A 325 21.40 3.32 5.20
CA LYS A 325 22.16 2.08 5.02
C LYS A 325 21.54 1.33 3.84
N PRO A 326 22.29 1.12 2.74
CA PRO A 326 21.87 0.20 1.69
C PRO A 326 21.68 -1.21 2.28
N ASP A 327 20.56 -1.84 1.95
CA ASP A 327 20.18 -3.16 2.44
C ASP A 327 19.30 -3.85 1.37
N PHE A 328 18.97 -5.13 1.57
CA PHE A 328 18.18 -5.93 0.64
C PHE A 328 16.68 -5.71 0.79
N ILE A 329 16.22 -5.38 2.00
CA ILE A 329 14.81 -5.45 2.38
C ILE A 329 14.14 -4.08 2.22
N ARG A 330 13.29 -3.95 1.19
CA ARG A 330 12.57 -2.70 0.86
C ARG A 330 11.83 -2.11 2.05
N VAL A 331 11.07 -2.91 2.80
CA VAL A 331 10.25 -2.42 3.92
C VAL A 331 11.08 -1.93 5.12
N LYS A 332 12.39 -2.16 5.12
CA LYS A 332 13.35 -1.67 6.13
C LYS A 332 14.31 -0.62 5.58
N ALA A 333 14.19 -0.28 4.29
CA ALA A 333 15.10 0.62 3.62
C ALA A 333 15.01 2.04 4.19
N ALA A 334 16.13 2.74 4.18
CA ALA A 334 16.18 4.15 4.51
C ALA A 334 15.52 4.99 3.41
N GLU A 335 15.19 6.24 3.70
CA GLU A 335 14.45 7.13 2.78
C GLU A 335 15.08 7.21 1.37
N LEU A 336 16.40 7.38 1.29
CA LEU A 336 17.11 7.48 0.02
C LEU A 336 17.20 6.13 -0.72
N THR A 337 17.36 5.02 0.00
CA THR A 337 17.51 3.69 -0.62
C THR A 337 16.16 3.05 -0.94
N TYR A 338 15.09 3.41 -0.25
CA TYR A 338 13.72 2.95 -0.48
C TYR A 338 13.28 3.19 -1.93
N LEU A 339 13.53 4.39 -2.46
CA LEU A 339 13.16 4.75 -3.83
C LEU A 339 13.87 3.88 -4.87
N MET A 340 15.12 3.48 -4.62
CA MET A 340 15.84 2.57 -5.51
C MET A 340 15.19 1.18 -5.56
N HIS A 341 14.69 0.67 -4.43
CA HIS A 341 13.93 -0.59 -4.41
C HIS A 341 12.61 -0.51 -5.20
N ILE A 342 11.95 0.66 -5.19
CA ILE A 342 10.72 0.90 -5.95
C ILE A 342 11.01 0.96 -7.45
N ILE A 343 12.07 1.67 -7.84
CA ILE A 343 12.54 1.77 -9.23
C ILE A 343 12.83 0.38 -9.80
N LEU A 344 13.59 -0.44 -9.07
CA LEU A 344 13.93 -1.80 -9.48
C LEU A 344 12.68 -2.65 -9.74
N ARG A 345 11.69 -2.61 -8.83
CA ARG A 345 10.44 -3.38 -9.00
C ARG A 345 9.61 -2.89 -10.17
N PHE A 346 9.56 -1.58 -10.38
CA PHE A 346 8.87 -1.01 -11.52
C PHE A 346 9.49 -1.49 -12.83
N GLU A 347 10.81 -1.42 -12.96
CA GLU A 347 11.54 -1.87 -14.16
C GLU A 347 11.31 -3.37 -14.40
N ILE A 348 11.41 -4.21 -13.37
CA ILE A 348 11.13 -5.64 -13.47
C ILE A 348 9.68 -5.91 -13.89
N LYS A 349 8.70 -5.28 -13.22
CA LYS A 349 7.27 -5.50 -13.51
C LYS A 349 6.93 -5.07 -14.94
N GLU A 350 7.52 -3.98 -15.44
CA GLU A 350 7.30 -3.53 -16.81
C GLU A 350 7.85 -4.53 -17.84
N ILE A 351 9.08 -5.01 -17.67
CA ILE A 351 9.73 -5.97 -18.57
C ILE A 351 8.98 -7.31 -18.55
N LEU A 352 8.55 -7.79 -17.37
CA LEU A 352 7.72 -9.00 -17.25
C LEU A 352 6.39 -8.87 -18.02
N ILE A 353 5.68 -7.75 -17.86
CA ILE A 353 4.37 -7.56 -18.49
C ILE A 353 4.46 -7.37 -20.00
N ASN A 354 5.57 -6.82 -20.49
CA ASN A 354 5.82 -6.72 -21.92
C ASN A 354 6.32 -8.03 -22.55
N GLY A 355 6.61 -9.06 -21.74
CA GLY A 355 7.09 -10.36 -22.21
C GLY A 355 8.61 -10.43 -22.47
N ASP A 356 9.36 -9.44 -22.00
CA ASP A 356 10.81 -9.30 -22.23
C ASP A 356 11.67 -10.03 -21.16
N LEU A 357 11.04 -10.64 -20.15
CA LEU A 357 11.71 -11.40 -19.09
C LEU A 357 10.90 -12.65 -18.74
N HIS A 358 11.53 -13.82 -18.76
CA HIS A 358 10.88 -15.05 -18.30
C HIS A 358 11.02 -15.22 -16.77
N LEU A 359 10.05 -15.87 -16.12
CA LEU A 359 10.12 -16.10 -14.67
C LEU A 359 11.33 -16.97 -14.28
N ASP A 360 11.82 -17.84 -15.15
CA ASP A 360 13.06 -18.59 -14.91
C ASP A 360 14.29 -17.69 -14.72
N GLU A 361 14.27 -16.51 -15.30
CA GLU A 361 15.38 -15.55 -15.29
C GLU A 361 15.24 -14.52 -14.16
N LEU A 362 14.05 -14.40 -13.57
CA LEU A 362 13.73 -13.40 -12.56
C LEU A 362 14.73 -13.36 -11.40
N PRO A 363 15.19 -14.48 -10.80
CA PRO A 363 16.15 -14.41 -9.70
C PRO A 363 17.48 -13.79 -10.12
N LYS A 364 18.02 -14.20 -11.27
CA LYS A 364 19.30 -13.67 -11.78
C LYS A 364 19.17 -12.19 -12.15
N PHE A 365 18.07 -11.83 -12.81
CA PHE A 365 17.80 -10.45 -13.19
C PHE A 365 17.65 -9.55 -11.98
N TRP A 366 16.92 -10.02 -10.95
CA TRP A 366 16.77 -9.33 -9.67
C TRP A 366 18.13 -9.07 -9.01
N ASP A 367 18.97 -10.10 -8.91
CA ASP A 367 20.28 -9.99 -8.28
C ASP A 367 21.19 -9.02 -9.02
N SER A 368 21.22 -9.07 -10.37
CA SER A 368 21.98 -8.11 -11.19
C SER A 368 21.52 -6.68 -10.92
N LYS A 369 20.20 -6.44 -10.89
CA LYS A 369 19.66 -5.10 -10.63
C LYS A 369 19.92 -4.63 -9.21
N MET A 370 19.81 -5.50 -8.21
CA MET A 370 20.16 -5.16 -6.82
C MET A 370 21.65 -4.83 -6.69
N TYR A 371 22.51 -5.57 -7.38
CA TYR A 371 23.96 -5.34 -7.42
C TYR A 371 24.32 -3.99 -8.05
N GLU A 372 23.77 -3.70 -9.23
CA GLU A 372 23.98 -2.43 -9.92
C GLU A 372 23.49 -1.21 -9.14
N SER A 373 22.40 -1.36 -8.37
CA SER A 373 21.65 -0.23 -7.84
C SER A 373 21.83 0.04 -6.34
N LEU A 374 22.13 -0.98 -5.53
CA LEU A 374 21.98 -0.89 -4.07
C LEU A 374 23.03 -1.64 -3.25
N VAL A 375 23.29 -2.92 -3.55
CA VAL A 375 24.00 -3.84 -2.64
C VAL A 375 24.99 -4.74 -3.37
N ASN A 376 26.27 -4.68 -3.00
CA ASN A 376 27.35 -5.36 -3.72
C ASN A 376 27.56 -6.84 -3.31
N ILE A 377 26.50 -7.57 -2.93
CA ILE A 377 26.57 -8.94 -2.39
C ILE A 377 25.43 -9.80 -2.95
N PRO A 378 25.67 -11.08 -3.32
CA PRO A 378 24.62 -12.00 -3.74
C PRO A 378 23.52 -12.17 -2.69
N VAL A 379 22.27 -12.25 -3.14
CA VAL A 379 21.11 -12.32 -2.25
C VAL A 379 20.50 -13.71 -2.34
N ASN A 380 20.19 -14.33 -1.21
CA ASN A 380 19.33 -15.50 -1.21
C ASN A 380 17.90 -15.10 -1.62
N PHE A 381 17.12 -16.01 -2.20
CA PHE A 381 15.79 -15.68 -2.73
C PHE A 381 14.87 -15.01 -1.72
N ASN A 382 14.91 -15.41 -0.44
CA ASN A 382 14.06 -14.83 0.61
C ASN A 382 14.35 -13.36 0.93
N ASN A 383 15.59 -12.88 0.74
CA ASN A 383 15.93 -11.46 0.79
C ASN A 383 16.00 -10.84 -0.61
N GLY A 384 15.93 -11.66 -1.66
CA GLY A 384 15.94 -11.29 -3.08
C GLY A 384 14.52 -11.21 -3.64
N CYS A 385 14.28 -11.90 -4.76
CA CYS A 385 13.02 -11.83 -5.52
C CYS A 385 11.77 -12.35 -4.78
N LEU A 386 11.91 -13.07 -3.65
CA LEU A 386 10.78 -13.51 -2.82
C LEU A 386 10.45 -12.53 -1.69
N GLN A 387 11.21 -11.43 -1.51
CA GLN A 387 11.10 -10.61 -0.29
C GLN A 387 9.74 -9.90 -0.11
N ASP A 388 8.98 -9.70 -1.20
CA ASP A 388 7.68 -9.04 -1.19
C ASP A 388 6.59 -9.96 -1.74
N ILE A 389 5.41 -9.89 -1.14
CA ILE A 389 4.21 -10.62 -1.57
C ILE A 389 3.36 -9.84 -2.61
N ASN A 390 3.51 -8.51 -2.68
CA ASN A 390 2.64 -7.58 -3.42
C ASN A 390 3.07 -7.22 -4.85
#